data_AF-A0A1B3B7J9-F1
#
_entry.id   AF-A0A1B3B7J9-F1
#
_cell.length_a   1.000
_cell.length_b   1.000
_cell.length_c   1.000
_cell.angle_alpha   90.00
_cell.angle_beta   90.00
_cell.angle_gamma   90.00
#
_symmetry.space_group_name_H-M   'P 1'
#
loop_
_entity.id
_entity.type
_entity.pdbx_description
1 polymer ?
#
loop_
_entity_poly.entity_id
_entity_poly.type
_entity_poly.pdbx_seq_one_letter_code
_entity_poly.pdbx_strand_id
1 'polypeptide(L)'
;MTTTDKEKPNRESSNRWQGRTIEQFGYALNLIVGLAVAAIGFELSLMLKDNFQSSGWQNCLFSISLFSLIISVALGLFCIVNRLRDFRITAKVARKREDGASELELQPLRIIANTLGERAWLLFWWVISSFGIGLLLLCISIGASVLKVVT
;
A
#
# COMPACT_ATOMS: atom_id res chain seq x y z
N MET A 1 -14.30 -26.10 36.29
CA MET A 1 -14.69 -24.85 35.62
C MET A 1 -13.50 -24.40 34.79
N THR A 2 -13.39 -24.94 33.58
CA THR A 2 -12.24 -24.78 32.70
C THR A 2 -12.29 -23.39 32.06
N THR A 3 -11.14 -22.73 31.99
CA THR A 3 -10.92 -21.39 31.42
C THR A 3 -11.27 -21.25 29.93
N THR A 4 -11.82 -22.30 29.31
CA THR A 4 -12.06 -22.44 27.88
C THR A 4 -13.28 -21.67 27.35
N ASP A 5 -14.27 -21.34 28.20
CA ASP A 5 -15.53 -20.72 27.73
C ASP A 5 -15.49 -19.19 27.62
N LYS A 6 -14.66 -18.51 28.42
CA LYS A 6 -14.50 -17.04 28.31
C LYS A 6 -13.58 -16.63 27.15
N GLU A 7 -12.72 -17.53 26.67
CA GLU A 7 -11.67 -17.22 25.69
C GLU A 7 -12.15 -17.33 24.22
N LYS A 8 -13.17 -18.16 23.96
CA LYS A 8 -13.73 -18.40 22.62
C LYS A 8 -14.41 -17.18 21.96
N PRO A 9 -15.32 -16.43 22.62
CA PRO A 9 -16.05 -15.34 21.95
C PRO A 9 -15.12 -14.18 21.56
N ASN A 10 -14.07 -13.93 22.36
CA ASN A 10 -13.14 -12.84 22.10
C ASN A 10 -12.29 -13.13 20.85
N ARG A 11 -11.87 -14.40 20.66
CA ARG A 11 -11.11 -14.86 19.50
C ARG A 11 -11.87 -14.79 18.19
N GLU A 12 -13.16 -15.15 18.18
CA GLU A 12 -13.98 -15.04 16.97
C GLU A 12 -14.17 -13.58 16.57
N SER A 13 -14.39 -12.71 17.55
CA SER A 13 -14.51 -11.27 17.31
C SER A 13 -13.21 -10.67 16.77
N SER A 14 -12.06 -11.03 17.33
CA SER A 14 -10.75 -10.54 16.88
C SER A 14 -10.43 -11.02 15.46
N ASN A 15 -10.69 -12.29 15.15
CA ASN A 15 -10.46 -12.85 13.82
C ASN A 15 -11.33 -12.15 12.76
N ARG A 16 -12.58 -11.85 13.09
CA ARG A 16 -13.50 -11.12 12.20
C ARG A 16 -13.02 -9.70 11.92
N TRP A 17 -12.57 -8.97 12.94
CA TRP A 17 -12.06 -7.62 12.75
C TRP A 17 -10.73 -7.59 12.02
N GLN A 18 -9.85 -8.57 12.26
CA GLN A 18 -8.61 -8.73 11.49
C GLN A 18 -8.89 -8.93 10.00
N GLY A 19 -9.83 -9.81 9.64
CA GLY A 19 -10.25 -10.02 8.25
C GLY A 19 -10.73 -8.72 7.59
N ARG A 20 -11.59 -7.96 8.27
CA ARG A 20 -12.06 -6.66 7.75
C ARG A 20 -10.93 -5.63 7.59
N THR A 21 -10.02 -5.52 8.56
CA THR A 21 -8.87 -4.62 8.47
C THR A 21 -8.01 -4.95 7.26
N ILE A 22 -7.78 -6.25 7.04
CA ILE A 22 -7.01 -6.76 5.91
C ILE A 22 -7.69 -6.44 4.56
N GLU A 23 -9.01 -6.56 4.48
CA GLU A 23 -9.78 -6.21 3.27
C GLU A 23 -9.70 -4.72 2.99
N GLN A 24 -9.97 -3.88 3.99
CA GLN A 24 -9.91 -2.42 3.87
C GLN A 24 -8.51 -1.94 3.49
N PHE A 25 -7.47 -2.57 4.04
CA PHE A 25 -6.10 -2.33 3.65
C PHE A 25 -5.87 -2.59 2.15
N GLY A 26 -6.37 -3.71 1.62
CA GLY A 26 -6.28 -4.04 0.19
C GLY A 26 -7.01 -3.04 -0.69
N TYR A 27 -8.23 -2.64 -0.29
CA TYR A 27 -9.00 -1.61 -1.01
C TYR A 27 -8.27 -0.27 -1.03
N ALA A 28 -7.77 0.20 0.12
CA ALA A 28 -7.04 1.45 0.21
C ALA A 28 -5.75 1.43 -0.63
N LEU A 29 -5.00 0.33 -0.58
CA LEU A 29 -3.78 0.17 -1.37
C LEU A 29 -4.06 0.21 -2.88
N ASN A 30 -5.07 -0.52 -3.35
CA ASN A 30 -5.45 -0.52 -4.76
C ASN A 30 -5.93 0.86 -5.22
N LEU A 31 -6.70 1.56 -4.38
CA LEU A 31 -7.14 2.92 -4.67
C LEU A 31 -5.94 3.87 -4.82
N ILE A 32 -5.00 3.85 -3.87
CA ILE A 32 -3.81 4.71 -3.91
C ILE A 32 -2.95 4.42 -5.15
N VAL A 33 -2.70 3.15 -5.46
CA VAL A 33 -1.93 2.76 -6.65
C VAL A 33 -2.66 3.18 -7.93
N GLY A 34 -3.97 2.99 -8.00
CA GLY A 34 -4.78 3.43 -9.15
C GLY A 34 -4.72 4.95 -9.36
N LEU A 35 -4.86 5.73 -8.29
CA LEU A 35 -4.72 7.18 -8.32
C LEU A 35 -3.30 7.61 -8.72
N ALA A 36 -2.27 6.91 -8.23
CA ALA A 36 -0.89 7.19 -8.60
C ALA A 36 -0.64 6.96 -10.11
N VAL A 37 -1.14 5.86 -10.68
CA VAL A 37 -1.05 5.60 -12.12
C VAL A 37 -1.80 6.66 -12.94
N ALA A 38 -2.98 7.07 -12.48
CA ALA A 38 -3.73 8.15 -13.13
C ALA A 38 -2.97 9.49 -13.09
N ALA A 39 -2.36 9.83 -11.94
CA ALA A 39 -1.54 11.02 -11.78
C ALA A 39 -0.31 11.00 -12.71
N ILE A 40 0.37 9.86 -12.81
CA ILE A 40 1.49 9.66 -13.76
C ILE A 40 1.02 9.88 -15.20
N GLY A 41 -0.10 9.28 -15.60
CA GLY A 41 -0.65 9.44 -16.95
C GLY A 41 -1.00 10.90 -17.26
N PHE A 42 -1.56 11.61 -16.29
CA PHE A 42 -1.84 13.04 -16.41
C PHE A 42 -0.56 13.87 -16.53
N GLU A 43 0.44 13.60 -15.70
CA GLU A 43 1.74 14.28 -15.70
C GLU A 43 2.48 14.09 -17.02
N LEU A 44 2.53 12.85 -17.53
CA LEU A 44 3.10 12.55 -18.85
C LEU A 44 2.34 13.26 -19.99
N SER A 45 1.01 13.33 -19.91
CA SER A 45 0.19 14.03 -20.90
C SER A 45 0.46 15.55 -20.91
N LEU A 46 0.81 16.13 -19.76
CA LEU A 46 1.24 17.53 -19.67
C LEU A 46 2.63 17.74 -20.24
N MET A 47 3.58 16.84 -19.95
CA MET A 47 4.95 16.94 -20.46
C MET A 47 5.03 16.78 -21.99
N LEU A 48 4.13 16.01 -22.59
CA LEU A 48 4.06 15.81 -24.04
C LEU A 48 3.39 16.97 -24.79
N LYS A 49 2.82 17.97 -24.10
CA LYS A 49 2.24 19.15 -24.76
C LYS A 49 3.33 20.19 -25.05
N ASP A 50 3.52 20.51 -26.32
CA ASP A 50 4.56 21.42 -26.86
C ASP A 50 4.55 22.86 -26.30
N ASN A 51 3.50 23.27 -25.58
CA ASN A 51 3.35 24.64 -25.05
C ASN A 51 3.70 24.78 -23.56
N PHE A 52 4.26 23.76 -22.92
CA PHE A 52 4.59 23.85 -21.49
C PHE A 52 5.90 24.62 -21.27
N GLN A 53 5.82 25.95 -21.20
CA GLN A 53 6.92 26.82 -20.76
C GLN A 53 7.15 26.66 -19.25
N SER A 54 7.82 25.57 -18.87
CA SER A 54 8.26 25.37 -17.49
C SER A 54 9.59 26.06 -17.24
N SER A 55 9.65 26.84 -16.16
CA SER A 55 10.93 27.33 -15.65
C SER A 55 11.73 26.17 -15.06
N GLY A 56 13.07 26.27 -15.03
CA GLY A 56 13.96 25.18 -14.60
C GLY A 56 13.57 24.55 -13.25
N TRP A 57 13.10 25.34 -12.28
CA TRP A 57 12.66 24.83 -10.98
C TRP A 57 11.36 23.99 -11.06
N GLN A 58 10.44 24.35 -11.96
CA GLN A 58 9.20 23.60 -12.20
C GLN A 58 9.50 22.24 -12.84
N ASN A 59 10.48 22.17 -13.74
CA ASN A 59 10.91 20.90 -14.32
C ASN A 59 11.50 19.96 -13.27
N CYS A 60 12.29 20.49 -12.33
CA CYS A 60 12.80 19.70 -11.22
C CYS A 60 11.66 19.17 -10.33
N LEU A 61 10.68 20.01 -9.99
CA LEU A 61 9.51 19.59 -9.20
C LEU A 61 8.66 18.53 -9.89
N PHE A 62 8.38 18.71 -11.20
CA PHE A 62 7.69 17.71 -12.02
C PHE A 62 8.47 16.39 -12.05
N SER A 63 9.78 16.43 -12.23
CA SER A 63 10.60 15.20 -12.28
C SER A 63 10.60 14.46 -10.94
N ILE A 64 10.69 15.18 -9.83
CA ILE A 64 10.65 14.60 -8.47
C ILE A 64 9.25 14.03 -8.18
N SER A 65 8.19 14.76 -8.55
CA SER A 65 6.80 14.29 -8.46
C SER A 65 6.62 12.96 -9.18
N LEU A 66 6.97 12.93 -10.48
CA LEU A 66 6.87 11.74 -11.32
C LEU A 66 7.64 10.56 -10.73
N PHE A 67 8.87 10.79 -10.29
CA PHE A 67 9.70 9.75 -9.69
C PHE A 67 9.10 9.23 -8.37
N SER A 68 8.57 10.12 -7.53
CA SER A 68 7.89 9.76 -6.28
C SER A 68 6.61 8.94 -6.53
N LEU A 69 5.85 9.28 -7.57
CA LEU A 69 4.65 8.51 -7.96
C LEU A 69 5.02 7.12 -8.51
N ILE A 70 6.08 7.02 -9.32
CA ILE A 70 6.57 5.73 -9.82
C ILE A 70 7.03 4.83 -8.65
N ILE A 71 7.78 5.39 -7.70
CA ILE A 71 8.18 4.67 -6.48
C ILE A 71 6.93 4.21 -5.72
N SER A 72 5.93 5.07 -5.56
CA SER A 72 4.67 4.71 -4.90
C SER A 72 3.99 3.53 -5.56
N VAL A 73 3.90 3.50 -6.90
CA VAL A 73 3.34 2.37 -7.65
C VAL A 73 4.17 1.10 -7.45
N ALA A 74 5.49 1.18 -7.56
CA ALA A 74 6.39 0.03 -7.39
C ALA A 74 6.28 -0.58 -5.97
N LEU A 75 6.30 0.27 -4.94
CA LEU A 75 6.10 -0.14 -3.55
C LEU A 75 4.70 -0.71 -3.34
N GLY A 76 3.68 -0.14 -3.98
CA GLY A 76 2.31 -0.62 -3.92
C GLY A 76 2.17 -2.03 -4.49
N LEU A 77 2.75 -2.29 -5.66
CA LEU A 77 2.81 -3.61 -6.26
C LEU A 77 3.57 -4.61 -5.38
N PHE A 78 4.71 -4.20 -4.81
CA PHE A 78 5.47 -5.04 -3.88
C PHE A 78 4.66 -5.37 -2.61
N CYS A 79 3.92 -4.40 -2.08
CA CYS A 79 3.02 -4.58 -0.95
C CYS A 79 1.89 -5.58 -1.28
N ILE A 80 1.27 -5.49 -2.47
CA ILE A 80 0.27 -6.46 -2.95
C ILE A 80 0.86 -7.87 -3.01
N VAL A 81 2.07 -8.04 -3.56
CA VAL A 81 2.73 -9.35 -3.64
C VAL A 81 3.03 -9.93 -2.24
N ASN A 82 3.54 -9.10 -1.33
CA ASN A 82 3.78 -9.52 0.06
C ASN A 82 2.47 -9.91 0.76
N ARG A 83 1.39 -9.16 0.53
CA ARG A 83 0.06 -9.46 1.06
C ARG A 83 -0.47 -10.79 0.52
N LEU A 84 -0.29 -11.07 -0.77
CA LEU A 84 -0.70 -12.35 -1.37
C LEU A 84 0.08 -13.53 -0.78
N ARG A 85 1.38 -13.33 -0.49
CA ARG A 85 2.20 -14.34 0.21
C ARG A 85 1.70 -14.57 1.64
N ASP A 86 1.35 -13.51 2.36
CA ASP A 86 0.79 -13.59 3.72
C ASP A 86 -0.48 -14.45 3.74
N PHE A 87 -1.43 -14.18 2.85
CA PHE A 87 -2.65 -14.98 2.72
C PHE A 87 -2.39 -16.45 2.42
N ARG A 88 -1.43 -16.75 1.53
CA ARG A 88 -1.05 -18.13 1.21
C ARG A 88 -0.48 -18.85 2.43
N ILE A 89 0.31 -18.16 3.26
CA ILE A 89 0.91 -18.76 4.46
C ILE A 89 -0.16 -18.96 5.54
N THR A 90 -1.03 -17.98 5.77
CA THR A 90 -2.14 -18.11 6.73
C THR A 90 -3.10 -19.24 6.32
N ALA A 91 -3.41 -19.38 5.03
CA ALA A 91 -4.20 -20.50 4.53
C ALA A 91 -3.51 -21.86 4.75
N LYS A 92 -2.19 -21.93 4.52
CA LYS A 92 -1.39 -23.13 4.83
C LYS A 92 -1.40 -23.48 6.31
N VAL A 93 -1.31 -22.48 7.20
CA VAL A 93 -1.39 -22.67 8.66
C VAL A 93 -2.77 -23.18 9.06
N ALA A 94 -3.84 -22.59 8.53
CA ALA A 94 -5.21 -23.02 8.81
C ALA A 94 -5.43 -24.47 8.37
N ARG A 95 -5.01 -24.83 7.16
CA ARG A 95 -5.13 -26.20 6.64
C ARG A 95 -4.34 -27.21 7.45
N LYS A 96 -3.06 -26.93 7.76
CA LYS A 96 -2.25 -27.81 8.61
C LYS A 96 -2.86 -28.01 10.01
N ARG A 97 -3.52 -26.98 10.55
CA ARG A 97 -4.23 -27.08 11.82
C ARG A 97 -5.45 -27.99 11.73
N GLU A 98 -6.19 -27.95 10.63
CA GLU A 98 -7.32 -28.86 10.36
C GLU A 98 -6.84 -30.31 10.17
N ASP A 99 -5.67 -30.49 9.53
CA ASP A 99 -5.03 -31.79 9.33
C ASP A 99 -4.41 -32.39 10.63
N GLY A 100 -4.58 -31.72 11.78
CA GLY A 100 -4.13 -32.21 13.09
C GLY A 100 -2.64 -31.99 13.38
N ALA A 101 -1.96 -31.09 12.66
CA ALA A 101 -0.53 -30.82 12.89
C ALA A 101 -0.26 -30.31 14.31
N SER A 102 0.87 -30.75 14.88
CA SER A 102 1.34 -30.34 16.19
C SER A 102 1.64 -28.84 16.24
N GLU A 103 1.42 -28.20 17.41
CA GLU A 103 1.77 -26.79 17.62
C GLU A 103 3.25 -26.50 17.34
N LEU A 104 4.15 -27.48 17.54
CA LEU A 104 5.58 -27.36 17.20
C LEU A 104 5.82 -27.19 15.69
N GLU A 105 4.98 -27.78 14.85
CA GLU A 105 5.07 -27.64 13.39
C GLU A 105 4.44 -26.33 12.88
N LEU A 106 3.52 -25.76 13.66
CA LEU A 106 2.80 -24.53 13.33
C LEU A 106 3.57 -23.26 13.75
N GLN A 107 4.39 -23.33 14.81
CA GLN A 107 5.21 -22.21 15.27
C GLN A 107 6.04 -21.52 14.18
N PRO A 108 6.86 -22.22 13.37
CA PRO A 108 7.68 -21.56 12.36
C PRO A 108 6.82 -20.83 11.30
N LEU A 109 5.68 -21.41 10.92
CA LEU A 109 4.79 -20.75 9.96
C LEU A 109 4.10 -19.52 10.58
N ARG A 110 3.75 -19.55 11.87
CA ARG A 110 3.18 -18.39 12.58
C ARG A 110 4.18 -17.24 12.68
N ILE A 111 5.45 -17.53 12.96
CA ILE A 111 6.51 -16.50 12.99
C ILE A 111 6.62 -15.83 11.61
N ILE A 112 6.66 -16.63 10.54
CA ILE A 112 6.75 -16.09 9.17
C ILE A 112 5.51 -15.22 8.86
N ALA A 113 4.30 -15.69 9.16
CA ALA A 113 3.08 -14.91 8.96
C ALA A 113 3.13 -13.57 9.72
N ASN A 114 3.58 -13.57 10.97
CA ASN A 114 3.66 -12.34 11.77
C ASN A 114 4.65 -11.33 11.16
N THR A 115 5.84 -11.81 10.74
CA THR A 115 6.84 -10.93 10.10
C THR A 115 6.39 -10.37 8.76
N LEU A 116 5.59 -11.12 7.99
CA LEU A 116 5.00 -10.62 6.74
C LEU A 116 3.96 -9.53 7.02
N GLY A 117 3.14 -9.70 8.06
CA GLY A 117 2.16 -8.70 8.49
C GLY A 117 2.80 -7.37 8.87
N GLU A 118 3.84 -7.40 9.70
CA GLU A 118 4.57 -6.18 10.11
C GLU A 118 5.21 -5.45 8.92
N ARG A 119 5.84 -6.21 8.01
CA ARG A 119 6.44 -5.65 6.79
C ARG A 119 5.40 -5.04 5.86
N ALA A 120 4.22 -5.67 5.73
CA ALA A 120 3.14 -5.15 4.90
C ALA A 120 2.64 -3.79 5.41
N TRP A 121 2.49 -3.65 6.73
CA TRP A 121 2.11 -2.37 7.35
C TRP A 121 3.17 -1.29 7.17
N LEU A 122 4.44 -1.61 7.32
CA LEU A 122 5.52 -0.66 7.07
C LEU A 122 5.52 -0.20 5.60
N LEU A 123 5.43 -1.14 4.66
CA LEU A 123 5.37 -0.84 3.22
C LEU A 123 4.16 0.04 2.86
N PHE A 124 3.01 -0.20 3.48
CA PHE A 124 1.82 0.61 3.26
C PHE A 124 2.02 2.07 3.65
N TRP A 125 2.68 2.33 4.78
CA TRP A 125 3.03 3.70 5.17
C TRP A 125 4.01 4.36 4.21
N TRP A 126 4.97 3.60 3.67
CA TRP A 126 5.85 4.10 2.60
C TRP A 126 5.09 4.44 1.32
N VAL A 127 4.12 3.62 0.91
CA VAL A 127 3.26 3.90 -0.25
C VAL A 127 2.46 5.18 -0.03
N ILE A 128 1.79 5.33 1.12
CA ILE A 128 1.01 6.54 1.45
C ILE A 128 1.92 7.77 1.42
N SER A 129 3.10 7.68 2.02
CA SER A 129 4.02 8.82 2.12
C SER A 129 4.55 9.22 0.73
N SER A 130 4.99 8.26 -0.08
CA SER A 130 5.49 8.49 -1.43
C SER A 130 4.42 9.05 -2.36
N PHE A 131 3.19 8.52 -2.26
CA PHE A 131 2.03 9.02 -2.99
C PHE A 131 1.71 10.46 -2.58
N GLY A 132 1.61 10.73 -1.28
CA GLY A 132 1.29 12.06 -0.75
C GLY A 132 2.31 13.10 -1.17
N ILE A 133 3.61 12.79 -1.08
CA ILE A 133 4.69 13.68 -1.53
C ILE A 133 4.56 13.94 -3.05
N GLY A 134 4.40 12.89 -3.85
CA GLY A 134 4.26 13.03 -5.31
C GLY A 134 3.08 13.91 -5.68
N LEU A 135 1.91 13.66 -5.09
CA LEU A 135 0.69 14.42 -5.36
C LEU A 135 0.81 15.89 -4.95
N LEU A 136 1.40 16.17 -3.77
CA LEU A 136 1.60 17.55 -3.32
C LEU A 136 2.53 18.33 -4.26
N LEU A 137 3.65 17.72 -4.68
CA LEU A 137 4.58 18.34 -5.61
C LEU A 137 3.93 18.59 -6.97
N LEU A 138 3.13 17.65 -7.47
CA LEU A 138 2.35 17.81 -8.70
C LEU A 138 1.41 19.02 -8.61
N CYS A 139 0.62 19.12 -7.53
CA CYS A 139 -0.30 20.23 -7.31
C CYS A 139 0.41 21.59 -7.24
N ILE A 140 1.54 21.67 -6.51
CA ILE A 140 2.35 22.88 -6.42
C ILE A 140 2.88 23.28 -7.80
N SER A 141 3.37 22.31 -8.58
CA SER A 141 3.95 22.56 -9.88
C SER A 141 2.90 23.08 -10.88
N ILE A 142 1.72 22.45 -10.92
CA ILE A 142 0.60 22.89 -11.76
C ILE A 142 0.10 24.27 -11.31
N GLY A 143 -0.08 24.49 -10.02
CA GLY A 143 -0.54 25.78 -9.49
C GLY A 143 0.41 26.92 -9.86
N ALA A 144 1.72 26.69 -9.77
CA ALA A 144 2.73 27.65 -10.19
C ALA A 144 2.69 27.91 -11.72
N SER A 145 2.44 26.89 -12.53
CA SER A 145 2.29 27.06 -13.98
C SER A 145 1.04 27.86 -14.34
N VAL A 146 -0.11 27.58 -13.71
CA VAL A 146 -1.35 28.34 -13.94
C VAL A 146 -1.20 29.80 -13.53
N LEU A 147 -0.59 30.07 -12.37
CA LEU A 147 -0.35 31.44 -11.90
C LEU A 147 0.46 32.24 -12.92
N LYS A 148 1.53 31.65 -13.48
CA LYS A 148 2.35 32.30 -14.52
C LYS A 148 1.61 32.58 -15.82
N VAL A 149 0.63 31.76 -16.19
CA VAL A 149 -0.16 31.97 -17.42
C VAL A 149 -1.18 33.12 -17.23
N VAL A 150 -1.64 33.34 -16.00
CA VAL A 150 -2.66 34.34 -15.68
C VAL A 150 -2.07 35.72 -15.37
N THR A 151 -0.78 35.81 -15.01
CA THR A 151 -0.08 37.05 -14.65
C THR A 151 0.70 37.61 -15.83
#